data_AF-A0A952A1S4-F1
#
_entry.id   AF-A0A952A1S4-F1
#
_cell.length_a   1.000
_cell.length_b   1.000
_cell.length_c   1.000
_cell.angle_alpha   90.00
_cell.angle_beta   90.00
_cell.angle_gamma   90.00
#
_symmetry.space_group_name_H-M   'P 1'
#
loop_
_entity.id
_entity.type
_entity.pdbx_description
1 polymer ?
#
loop_
_entity_poly.entity_id
_entity_poly.type
_entity_poly.pdbx_seq_one_letter_code
_entity_poly.pdbx_strand_id
1 'polypeptide(L)'
;MPRSNPLFTVFALPIVVDVVGTVLGQPPEYWSSNYQVFREAVPIFPLLQLHPLLFIFVCLAVWLPFTYWLVWKLKEPLNLFATMCLLIGHGYNSVTWLRIDLYRAGLFAGQDQLNQALSLIPMTLYIFLLGWLATRGLRQYFSGKTS
;
A
#
# COMPACT_ATOMS: atom_id res chain seq x y z
N MET A 1 -8.27 24.04 -13.58
CA MET A 1 -7.56 22.81 -13.13
C MET A 1 -8.53 22.00 -12.27
N PRO A 2 -8.61 20.67 -12.42
CA PRO A 2 -9.43 19.88 -11.50
C PRO A 2 -8.92 20.12 -10.08
N ARG A 3 -9.82 20.51 -9.16
CA ARG A 3 -9.49 20.61 -7.73
C ARG A 3 -8.88 19.27 -7.30
N SER A 4 -7.70 19.30 -6.66
CA SER A 4 -7.04 18.12 -6.14
C SER A 4 -8.01 17.32 -5.28
N ASN A 5 -8.22 16.02 -5.54
CA ASN A 5 -9.04 15.16 -4.69
C ASN A 5 -8.29 14.89 -3.36
N PRO A 6 -8.66 15.52 -2.23
CA PRO A 6 -7.88 15.40 -1.00
C PRO A 6 -7.98 14.01 -0.38
N LEU A 7 -9.01 13.23 -0.73
CA LEU A 7 -9.15 11.85 -0.30
C LEU A 7 -8.10 10.92 -0.93
N PHE A 8 -7.55 11.29 -2.09
CA PHE A 8 -6.52 10.47 -2.74
C PHE A 8 -5.25 10.36 -1.90
N THR A 9 -4.84 11.44 -1.23
CA THR A 9 -3.62 11.44 -0.41
C THR A 9 -3.73 10.51 0.80
N VAL A 10 -4.95 10.11 1.16
CA VAL A 10 -5.22 9.22 2.29
C VAL A 10 -4.72 7.81 2.02
N PHE A 11 -4.86 7.31 0.79
CA PHE A 11 -4.54 5.91 0.46
C PHE A 11 -3.45 5.76 -0.61
N ALA A 12 -3.00 6.83 -1.27
CA ALA A 12 -2.02 6.73 -2.35
C ALA A 12 -0.68 6.10 -1.89
N LEU A 13 -0.11 6.58 -0.78
CA LEU A 13 1.15 6.05 -0.26
C LEU A 13 1.06 4.55 0.10
N PRO A 14 0.09 4.09 0.91
CA PRO A 14 0.02 2.67 1.25
C PRO A 14 -0.22 1.79 0.03
N ILE A 15 -0.98 2.23 -0.99
CA ILE A 15 -1.11 1.48 -2.25
C ILE A 15 0.26 1.33 -2.94
N VAL A 16 1.02 2.42 -3.08
CA VAL A 16 2.33 2.38 -3.75
C VAL A 16 3.28 1.43 -3.02
N VAL A 17 3.35 1.53 -1.70
CA VAL A 17 4.21 0.65 -0.88
C VAL A 17 3.74 -0.80 -0.96
N ASP A 18 2.43 -1.06 -0.95
CA ASP A 18 1.89 -2.42 -1.09
C ASP A 18 2.26 -3.05 -2.45
N VAL A 19 2.12 -2.30 -3.54
CA VAL A 19 2.47 -2.77 -4.90
C VAL A 19 3.96 -3.09 -5.01
N VAL A 20 4.82 -2.19 -4.52
CA VAL A 20 6.28 -2.40 -4.55
C VAL A 20 6.66 -3.56 -3.63
N GLY A 21 6.13 -3.59 -2.41
CA GLY A 21 6.33 -4.65 -1.43
C GLY A 21 5.89 -6.01 -1.94
N THR A 22 4.82 -6.09 -2.73
CA THR A 22 4.34 -7.32 -3.35
C THR A 22 5.35 -7.92 -4.33
N VAL A 23 6.06 -7.09 -5.09
CA VAL A 23 7.10 -7.54 -6.02
C VAL A 23 8.38 -7.89 -5.29
N LEU A 24 8.88 -6.98 -4.45
CA LEU A 24 10.11 -7.22 -3.69
C LEU A 24 9.94 -8.40 -2.71
N GLY A 25 8.73 -8.58 -2.21
CA GLY A 25 8.26 -9.62 -1.32
C GLY A 25 8.31 -11.03 -1.87
N GLN A 26 8.51 -11.19 -3.19
CA GLN A 26 8.61 -12.50 -3.81
C GLN A 26 9.84 -13.29 -3.30
N PRO A 27 9.77 -14.62 -3.28
CA PRO A 27 10.87 -15.46 -2.79
C PRO A 27 12.00 -15.54 -3.84
N PRO A 28 13.25 -15.93 -3.47
CA PRO A 28 14.35 -16.07 -4.44
C PRO A 28 14.02 -16.94 -5.65
N GLU A 29 13.23 -18.00 -5.44
CA GLU A 29 12.75 -18.93 -6.46
C GLU A 29 11.92 -18.24 -7.53
N TYR A 30 11.21 -17.16 -7.20
CA TYR A 30 10.48 -16.35 -8.19
C TYR A 30 11.43 -15.78 -9.24
N TRP A 31 12.57 -15.26 -8.81
CA TRP A 31 13.53 -14.60 -9.67
C TRP A 31 14.35 -15.62 -10.48
N SER A 32 14.68 -16.77 -9.88
CA SER A 32 15.47 -17.81 -10.56
C SER A 32 14.65 -18.71 -11.48
N SER A 33 13.34 -18.84 -11.26
CA SER A 33 12.43 -19.66 -12.08
C SER A 33 11.84 -18.95 -13.29
N ASN A 34 12.32 -17.75 -13.66
CA ASN A 34 11.65 -16.88 -14.64
C ASN A 34 10.18 -16.61 -14.26
N TYR A 35 9.98 -16.17 -13.02
CA TYR A 35 8.70 -15.70 -12.47
C TYR A 35 7.61 -16.77 -12.31
N GLN A 36 7.96 -18.06 -12.37
CA GLN A 36 6.99 -19.16 -12.30
C GLN A 36 6.58 -19.53 -10.86
N VAL A 37 7.46 -19.31 -9.88
CA VAL A 37 7.21 -19.63 -8.46
C VAL A 37 6.98 -18.33 -7.68
N PHE A 38 5.75 -18.04 -7.26
CA PHE A 38 5.42 -16.80 -6.53
C PHE A 38 4.69 -17.11 -5.22
N ARG A 39 4.71 -16.17 -4.27
CA ARG A 39 3.86 -16.24 -3.08
C ARG A 39 2.47 -15.72 -3.43
N GLU A 40 1.44 -16.54 -3.21
CA GLU A 40 0.05 -16.14 -3.40
C GLU A 40 -0.39 -15.18 -2.28
N ALA A 41 -0.57 -13.90 -2.66
CA ALA A 41 -1.39 -12.95 -1.91
C ALA A 41 -1.95 -11.86 -2.82
N VAL A 42 -2.17 -12.14 -4.12
CA VAL A 42 -2.62 -11.10 -5.06
C VAL A 42 -3.65 -11.64 -6.06
N PRO A 43 -4.84 -11.02 -6.19
CA PRO A 43 -5.86 -11.44 -7.17
C PRO A 43 -5.44 -11.25 -8.64
N ILE A 44 -4.30 -10.60 -8.90
CA ILE A 44 -3.76 -10.34 -10.26
C ILE A 44 -2.44 -11.11 -10.48
N PHE A 45 -2.37 -12.35 -9.98
CA PHE A 45 -1.18 -13.21 -10.11
C PHE A 45 -0.71 -13.49 -11.56
N PRO A 46 -1.55 -13.50 -12.62
CA PRO A 46 -1.06 -13.76 -13.97
C PRO A 46 -0.07 -12.71 -14.46
N LEU A 47 -0.16 -11.46 -13.98
CA LEU A 47 0.79 -10.41 -14.36
C LEU A 47 2.17 -10.64 -13.74
N LEU A 48 2.23 -11.17 -12.52
CA LEU A 48 3.50 -11.52 -11.87
C LEU A 48 4.19 -12.69 -12.59
N GLN A 49 3.43 -13.63 -13.16
CA GLN A 49 4.01 -14.71 -13.98
C GLN A 49 4.58 -14.21 -15.30
N LEU A 50 4.00 -13.15 -15.88
CA LEU A 50 4.51 -12.55 -17.11
C LEU A 50 5.76 -11.71 -16.86
N HIS A 51 5.66 -10.70 -15.99
CA HIS A 51 6.79 -9.84 -15.64
C HIS A 51 6.48 -8.97 -14.40
N PRO A 52 7.41 -8.85 -13.43
CA PRO A 52 7.18 -8.03 -12.22
C PRO A 52 6.92 -6.54 -12.53
N LEU A 53 7.60 -5.97 -13.53
CA LEU A 53 7.34 -4.58 -13.95
C LEU A 53 5.96 -4.39 -14.59
N LEU A 54 5.41 -5.42 -15.25
CA LEU A 54 4.08 -5.35 -15.83
C LEU A 54 3.02 -5.27 -14.72
N PHE A 55 3.20 -6.06 -13.65
CA PHE A 55 2.38 -5.96 -12.45
C PHE A 55 2.42 -4.54 -11.85
N ILE A 56 3.62 -3.98 -11.63
CA ILE A 56 3.79 -2.61 -11.10
C ILE A 56 3.10 -1.60 -12.02
N PHE A 57 3.32 -1.71 -13.33
CA PHE A 57 2.73 -0.80 -14.32
C PHE A 57 1.21 -0.85 -14.28
N VAL A 58 0.59 -2.04 -14.32
CA VAL A 58 -0.87 -2.14 -14.27
C VAL A 58 -1.41 -1.61 -12.93
N CYS A 59 -0.77 -1.92 -11.81
CA CYS A 59 -1.21 -1.42 -10.52
C CYS A 59 -1.08 0.11 -10.37
N LEU A 60 0.01 0.72 -10.83
CA LEU A 60 0.25 2.15 -10.64
C LEU A 60 -0.30 3.03 -11.77
N ALA A 61 -0.34 2.55 -13.01
CA ALA A 61 -0.81 3.30 -14.17
C ALA A 61 -2.28 3.05 -14.49
N VAL A 62 -2.88 1.94 -14.02
CA VAL A 62 -4.30 1.62 -14.27
C VAL A 62 -5.08 1.61 -12.97
N TRP A 63 -4.69 0.78 -12.00
CA TRP A 63 -5.47 0.61 -10.76
C TRP A 63 -5.45 1.86 -9.86
N LEU A 64 -4.31 2.50 -9.65
CA LEU A 64 -4.23 3.72 -8.83
C LEU A 64 -5.03 4.89 -9.45
N PRO A 65 -4.97 5.18 -10.76
CA PRO A 65 -5.87 6.14 -11.39
C PRO A 65 -7.34 5.75 -11.34
N PHE A 66 -7.66 4.46 -11.46
CA PHE A 66 -9.03 3.96 -11.30
C PHE A 66 -9.56 4.22 -9.89
N THR A 67 -8.79 3.93 -8.84
CA THR A 67 -9.20 4.21 -7.45
C THR A 67 -9.31 5.71 -7.16
N TYR A 68 -8.41 6.54 -7.71
CA TYR A 68 -8.56 8.00 -7.71
C TYR A 68 -9.90 8.44 -8.31
N TRP A 69 -10.20 7.95 -9.52
CA TRP A 69 -11.43 8.27 -10.23
C TRP A 69 -12.67 7.78 -9.48
N LEU A 70 -12.63 6.55 -8.94
CA LEU A 70 -13.72 5.95 -8.19
C LEU A 70 -14.08 6.81 -6.97
N VAL A 71 -13.09 7.13 -6.12
CA VAL A 71 -13.30 7.95 -4.93
C VAL A 71 -13.75 9.37 -5.30
N TRP A 72 -13.29 9.90 -6.43
CA TRP A 72 -13.75 11.21 -6.93
C TRP A 72 -15.20 11.19 -7.42
N LYS A 73 -15.65 10.08 -8.03
CA LYS A 73 -17.01 9.95 -8.59
C LYS A 73 -18.06 9.54 -7.58
N LEU A 74 -17.67 8.80 -6.54
CA LEU A 74 -18.59 8.38 -5.49
C LEU A 74 -19.11 9.61 -4.72
N LYS A 75 -20.41 9.58 -4.42
CA LYS A 75 -21.04 10.56 -3.52
C LYS A 75 -20.78 10.16 -2.07
N GLU A 76 -20.96 11.10 -1.15
CA GLU A 76 -20.97 10.77 0.27
C GLU A 76 -22.16 9.88 0.63
N PRO A 77 -22.02 8.95 1.61
CA PRO A 77 -20.80 8.65 2.37
C PRO A 77 -19.86 7.63 1.68
N LEU A 78 -20.19 7.18 0.47
CA LEU A 78 -19.51 6.07 -0.21
C LEU A 78 -18.07 6.40 -0.59
N ASN A 79 -17.75 7.65 -0.95
CA ASN A 79 -16.37 8.04 -1.23
C ASN A 79 -15.46 7.94 0.00
N LEU A 80 -15.93 8.40 1.16
CA LEU A 80 -15.23 8.27 2.44
C LEU A 80 -15.07 6.81 2.81
N PHE A 81 -16.14 6.02 2.70
CA PHE A 81 -16.09 4.58 2.95
C PHE A 81 -15.04 3.89 2.06
N ALA A 82 -15.08 4.11 0.75
CA ALA A 82 -14.10 3.55 -0.19
C ALA A 82 -12.66 4.00 0.14
N THR A 83 -12.47 5.27 0.49
CA THR A 83 -11.17 5.82 0.90
C THR A 83 -10.63 5.10 2.14
N MET A 84 -11.48 4.85 3.15
CA MET A 84 -11.08 4.15 4.37
C MET A 84 -10.78 2.67 4.09
N CYS A 85 -11.58 2.00 3.25
CA CYS A 85 -11.28 0.63 2.84
C CYS A 85 -9.93 0.51 2.14
N LEU A 86 -9.61 1.43 1.21
CA LEU A 86 -8.31 1.47 0.53
C LEU A 86 -7.16 1.74 1.51
N LEU A 87 -7.33 2.67 2.45
CA LEU A 87 -6.34 2.95 3.49
C LEU A 87 -6.10 1.72 4.38
N ILE A 88 -7.14 1.08 4.88
CA ILE A 88 -7.01 -0.03 5.83
C ILE A 88 -6.39 -1.25 5.14
N GLY A 89 -6.92 -1.65 3.98
CA GLY A 89 -6.44 -2.83 3.24
C GLY A 89 -4.98 -2.69 2.83
N HIS A 90 -4.63 -1.61 2.12
CA HIS A 90 -3.26 -1.40 1.66
C HIS A 90 -2.33 -0.93 2.78
N GLY A 91 -2.86 -0.27 3.82
CA GLY A 91 -2.10 0.07 5.02
C GLY A 91 -1.63 -1.17 5.76
N TYR A 92 -2.50 -2.14 5.97
CA TYR A 92 -2.15 -3.43 6.59
C TYR A 92 -1.08 -4.17 5.77
N ASN A 93 -1.27 -4.30 4.45
CA ASN A 93 -0.31 -4.98 3.60
C ASN A 93 1.04 -4.25 3.55
N SER A 94 1.04 -2.93 3.39
CA SER A 94 2.29 -2.16 3.34
C SER A 94 3.09 -2.23 4.64
N VAL A 95 2.43 -2.25 5.80
CA VAL A 95 3.08 -2.49 7.11
C VAL A 95 3.64 -3.91 7.20
N THR A 96 2.92 -4.90 6.66
CA THR A 96 3.36 -6.30 6.60
C THR A 96 4.61 -6.45 5.72
N TRP A 97 4.64 -5.81 4.55
CA TRP A 97 5.82 -5.80 3.68
C TRP A 97 7.01 -5.11 4.33
N LEU A 98 6.81 -3.97 5.00
CA LEU A 98 7.87 -3.30 5.74
C LEU A 98 8.51 -4.25 6.77
N ARG A 99 7.71 -5.03 7.51
CA ARG A 99 8.23 -6.02 8.46
C ARG A 99 9.05 -7.10 7.78
N ILE A 100 8.57 -7.62 6.65
CA ILE A 100 9.27 -8.65 5.86
C ILE A 100 10.60 -8.12 5.33
N ASP A 101 10.63 -6.88 4.84
CA ASP A 101 11.83 -6.25 4.29
C ASP A 101 12.87 -5.97 5.37
N LEU A 102 12.45 -5.50 6.55
CA LEU A 102 13.33 -5.37 7.72
C LEU A 102 13.98 -6.71 8.06
N TYR A 103 13.17 -7.77 8.17
CA TYR A 103 13.65 -9.13 8.46
C TYR A 103 14.69 -9.59 7.42
N ARG A 104 14.40 -9.39 6.12
CA ARG A 104 15.29 -9.77 5.01
C ARG A 104 16.57 -8.95 4.96
N ALA A 105 16.53 -7.69 5.40
CA ALA A 105 17.71 -6.85 5.56
C ALA A 105 18.58 -7.25 6.78
N GLY A 106 18.20 -8.29 7.52
CA GLY A 106 18.89 -8.72 8.75
C GLY A 106 18.54 -7.86 9.96
N LEU A 107 17.61 -6.91 9.82
CA LEU A 107 17.13 -6.08 10.92
C LEU A 107 16.02 -6.82 11.66
N PHE A 108 16.19 -7.00 12.96
CA PHE A 108 15.20 -7.68 13.80
C PHE A 108 14.90 -9.13 13.36
N ALA A 109 15.89 -9.83 12.81
CA ALA A 109 15.74 -11.18 12.26
C ALA A 109 15.66 -12.29 13.33
N GLY A 110 15.91 -11.96 14.60
CA GLY A 110 15.77 -12.90 15.70
C GLY A 110 14.31 -13.28 15.96
N GLN A 111 14.07 -14.54 16.33
CA GLN A 111 12.75 -15.00 16.74
C GLN A 111 12.42 -14.71 18.21
N ASP A 112 13.39 -14.22 18.99
CA ASP A 112 13.20 -13.85 20.38
C ASP A 112 12.28 -12.62 20.54
N GLN A 113 11.70 -12.50 21.72
CA GLN A 113 10.75 -11.43 22.04
C GLN A 113 11.34 -10.02 21.88
N LEU A 114 12.65 -9.84 22.12
CA LEU A 114 13.29 -8.54 22.00
C LEU A 114 13.35 -8.11 20.53
N ASN A 115 13.80 -8.97 19.62
CA ASN A 115 13.79 -8.67 18.19
C ASN A 115 12.36 -8.40 17.68
N GLN A 116 11.37 -9.19 18.11
CA GLN A 116 9.97 -8.93 17.76
C GLN A 116 9.50 -7.57 18.26
N ALA A 117 9.79 -7.21 19.53
CA ALA A 117 9.41 -5.92 20.10
C ALA A 117 10.10 -4.75 19.39
N LEU A 118 11.39 -4.87 19.08
CA LEU A 118 12.14 -3.84 18.37
C LEU A 118 11.63 -3.62 16.93
N SER A 119 11.18 -4.68 16.25
CA SER A 119 10.58 -4.58 14.92
C SER A 119 9.30 -3.74 14.88
N LEU A 120 8.61 -3.57 16.03
CA LEU A 120 7.42 -2.74 16.13
C LEU A 120 7.74 -1.25 16.01
N ILE A 121 8.94 -0.81 16.41
CA ILE A 121 9.33 0.62 16.37
C ILE A 121 9.21 1.19 14.94
N PRO A 122 9.90 0.66 13.92
CA PRO A 122 9.78 1.17 12.56
C PRO A 122 8.38 0.99 11.98
N MET A 123 7.67 -0.09 12.34
CA MET A 123 6.27 -0.29 11.93
C MET A 123 5.35 0.80 12.49
N THR A 124 5.50 1.16 13.77
CA THR A 124 4.74 2.24 14.41
C THR A 124 5.07 3.60 13.80
N LEU A 125 6.34 3.89 13.53
CA LEU A 125 6.72 5.13 12.85
C LEU A 125 6.07 5.24 11.46
N TYR A 126 6.04 4.14 10.71
CA TYR A 126 5.36 4.10 9.41
C TYR A 126 3.84 4.27 9.54
N ILE A 127 3.21 3.62 10.52
CA ILE A 127 1.77 3.81 10.81
C ILE A 127 1.47 5.27 11.17
N PHE A 128 2.32 5.94 11.97
CA PHE A 128 2.15 7.36 12.29
C PHE A 128 2.28 8.25 11.05
N LEU A 129 3.19 7.93 10.13
CA LEU A 129 3.29 8.62 8.84
C LEU A 129 1.99 8.47 8.04
N LEU A 130 1.47 7.24 7.91
CA LEU A 130 0.20 6.97 7.24
C LEU A 130 -0.95 7.75 7.89
N GLY A 131 -1.05 7.72 9.22
CA GLY A 131 -2.07 8.44 9.98
C GLY A 131 -1.99 9.96 9.83
N TRP A 132 -0.78 10.52 9.78
CA TRP A 132 -0.57 11.95 9.52
C TRP A 132 -1.02 12.36 8.11
N LEU A 133 -0.64 11.60 7.08
CA LEU A 133 -1.07 11.85 5.70
C LEU A 133 -2.59 11.72 5.53
N ALA A 134 -3.18 10.67 6.11
CA ALA A 134 -4.62 10.46 6.13
C ALA A 134 -5.35 11.64 6.80
N THR A 135 -4.86 12.08 7.95
CA THR A 135 -5.43 13.22 8.68
C THR A 135 -5.37 14.51 7.86
N ARG A 136 -4.24 14.77 7.17
CA ARG A 136 -4.11 15.94 6.28
C ARG A 136 -5.12 15.89 5.13
N GLY A 137 -5.25 14.74 4.46
CA GLY A 137 -6.21 14.56 3.36
C GLY A 137 -7.66 14.74 3.82
N LEU A 138 -8.04 14.12 4.94
CA LEU A 138 -9.37 14.26 5.53
C LEU A 138 -9.66 15.71 5.95
N ARG A 139 -8.72 16.40 6.61
CA ARG A 139 -8.91 17.81 6.99
C ARG A 139 -9.14 18.70 5.77
N GLN A 140 -8.35 18.54 4.72
CA GLN A 140 -8.56 19.29 3.47
C GLN A 140 -9.92 18.99 2.83
N TYR A 141 -10.33 17.72 2.84
CA TYR A 141 -11.62 17.30 2.33
C TYR A 141 -12.79 17.94 3.08
N PHE A 142 -12.76 17.97 4.41
CA PHE A 142 -13.83 18.58 5.20
C PHE A 142 -13.80 20.11 5.16
N SER A 143 -12.63 20.75 5.22
CA SER A 143 -12.51 22.21 5.11
C SER A 143 -12.93 22.75 3.73
N GLY A 144 -12.68 21.99 2.66
CA GLY A 144 -13.13 22.36 1.32
C GLY A 144 -14.64 22.28 1.09
N LYS A 145 -15.41 21.76 2.05
CA LYS A 145 -16.88 21.77 2.03
C LYS A 145 -17.48 22.94 2.79
N THR A 146 -16.73 23.54 3.70
CA THR A 146 -17.18 24.70 4.49
C THR A 146 -16.97 26.04 3.76
N SER A 147 -16.41 25.99 2.55
CA SER A 147 -16.15 27.13 1.64
C SER A 147 -17.05 27.07 0.41
#